data_AF-A0A0Q5MTJ8-F1
#
_entry.id   AF-A0A0Q5MTJ8-F1
#
_cell.length_a   1.000
_cell.length_b   1.000
_cell.length_c   1.000
_cell.angle_alpha   90.00
_cell.angle_beta   90.00
_cell.angle_gamma   90.00
#
_symmetry.space_group_name_H-M   'P 1'
#
loop_
_entity.id
_entity.type
_entity.pdbx_description
1 polymer ?
#
loop_
_entity_poly.entity_id
_entity_poly.type
_entity_poly.pdbx_seq_one_letter_code
_entity_poly.pdbx_strand_id
1 'polypeptide(L)' 'MARRFAQNLRQAVGSRSIRSVAEASGVTHTTLLSVLAGQVWPDLETIAKLERGLGVSLWPRHS' A
#
# COMPACT_ATOMS: atom_id res chain seq x y z
N MET A 1 -3.14 8.76 -11.00
CA MET A 1 -3.60 8.11 -9.75
C MET A 1 -2.58 7.11 -9.21
N ALA A 2 -2.09 6.15 -10.02
CA ALA A 2 -1.17 5.11 -9.56
C ALA A 2 0.11 5.62 -8.87
N ARG A 3 0.78 6.62 -9.47
CA ARG A 3 2.01 7.19 -8.89
C ARG A 3 1.78 7.83 -7.51
N ARG A 4 0.65 8.52 -7.30
CA ARG A 4 0.33 9.20 -6.03
C ARG A 4 -0.05 8.18 -4.95
N PHE A 5 -0.80 7.14 -5.31
CA PHE A 5 -1.05 6.01 -4.41
C PHE A 5 0.26 5.33 -3.96
N ALA A 6 1.18 5.02 -4.90
CA ALA A 6 2.46 4.42 -4.56
C ALA A 6 3.35 5.33 -3.68
N GLN A 7 3.23 6.66 -3.83
CA GLN A 7 3.91 7.61 -2.94
C GLN A 7 3.30 7.59 -1.53
N ASN A 8 1.97 7.66 -1.42
CA ASN A 8 1.27 7.57 -0.14
C ASN A 8 1.61 6.27 0.58
N LEU A 9 1.67 5.15 -0.16
CA LEU A 9 2.04 3.85 0.37
C LEU A 9 3.49 3.83 0.87
N ARG A 10 4.46 4.39 0.13
CA ARG A 10 5.85 4.50 0.61
C ARG A 10 5.96 5.33 1.89
N GLN A 11 5.24 6.44 1.96
CA GLN A 11 5.20 7.30 3.16
C GLN A 11 4.61 6.55 4.35
N ALA A 12 3.51 5.81 4.15
CA ALA A 12 2.84 5.04 5.19
C ALA A 12 3.65 3.82 5.67
N VAL A 13 4.41 3.18 4.77
CA VAL A 13 5.37 2.13 5.14
C VAL A 13 6.46 2.69 6.07
N GLY A 14 6.99 3.87 5.75
CA GLY A 14 8.01 4.54 6.56
C GLY A 14 9.25 3.66 6.74
N SER A 15 9.69 3.49 7.98
CA SER A 15 10.84 2.63 8.35
C SER A 15 10.47 1.17 8.59
N ARG A 16 9.19 0.79 8.49
CA ARG A 16 8.75 -0.59 8.70
C ARG A 16 9.27 -1.48 7.58
N SER A 17 9.58 -2.73 7.91
CA SER A 17 9.90 -3.72 6.88
C SER A 17 8.66 -4.01 6.04
N ILE A 18 8.87 -4.25 4.73
CA ILE A 18 7.81 -4.66 3.81
C ILE A 18 7.06 -5.89 4.33
N ARG A 19 7.78 -6.85 4.92
CA ARG A 19 7.18 -8.06 5.50
C ARG A 19 6.22 -7.73 6.65
N SER A 20 6.64 -6.87 7.59
CA SER A 20 5.78 -6.44 8.71
C SER A 20 4.53 -5.69 8.24
N VAL A 21 4.65 -4.86 7.21
CA VAL A 21 3.48 -4.15 6.64
C VAL A 21 2.53 -5.11 5.93
N ALA A 22 3.08 -6.06 5.17
CA ALA A 22 2.29 -7.07 4.47
C ALA A 22 1.50 -7.94 5.44
N GLU A 23 2.15 -8.41 6.52
CA GLU A 23 1.51 -9.15 7.62
C GLU A 23 0.40 -8.34 8.29
N ALA A 24 0.68 -7.09 8.68
CA ALA A 24 -0.31 -6.22 9.32
C ALA A 24 -1.50 -5.90 8.41
N SER A 25 -1.31 -5.92 7.09
CA SER A 25 -2.34 -5.62 6.10
C SER A 25 -3.05 -6.88 5.59
N GLY A 26 -2.59 -8.09 5.93
CA GLY A 26 -3.13 -9.34 5.40
C GLY A 26 -2.93 -9.50 3.89
N VAL A 27 -1.82 -8.99 3.36
CA VAL A 27 -1.41 -9.15 1.95
C VAL A 27 -0.08 -9.87 1.86
N THR A 28 0.28 -10.39 0.69
CA THR A 28 1.62 -10.97 0.50
C THR A 28 2.67 -9.87 0.35
N HIS A 29 3.88 -10.13 0.83
CA HIS A 29 5.00 -9.19 0.67
C HIS A 29 5.36 -8.95 -0.80
N THR A 30 5.16 -9.95 -1.67
CA THR A 30 5.37 -9.83 -3.13
C THR A 30 4.35 -8.88 -3.76
N THR A 31 3.06 -8.98 -3.41
CA THR A 31 2.05 -8.01 -3.87
C THR A 31 2.42 -6.60 -3.43
N LEU A 32 2.82 -6.42 -2.16
CA LEU A 32 3.24 -5.11 -1.66
C LEU A 32 4.45 -4.55 -2.43
N LEU A 33 5.46 -5.37 -2.72
CA LEU A 33 6.62 -4.97 -3.53
C LEU A 33 6.23 -4.58 -4.96
N SER A 34 5.40 -5.37 -5.63
CA SER A 34 4.95 -5.08 -6.99
C SER A 34 4.18 -3.77 -7.09
N VAL A 35 3.34 -3.47 -6.09
CA VAL A 35 2.60 -2.21 -6.00
C VAL A 35 3.56 -1.03 -5.74
N LEU A 36 4.51 -1.19 -4.81
CA LEU A 36 5.53 -0.17 -4.52
C LEU A 36 6.48 0.07 -5.71
N ALA A 37 6.76 -0.94 -6.53
CA ALA A 37 7.54 -0.83 -7.75
C ALA A 37 6.72 -0.30 -8.95
N GLY A 38 5.41 -0.08 -8.76
CA GLY A 38 4.50 0.38 -9.81
C GLY A 38 4.27 -0.66 -10.92
N GLN A 39 4.58 -1.94 -10.67
CA GLN A 39 4.41 -3.03 -11.63
C GLN A 39 2.96 -3.50 -11.73
N VAL A 40 2.21 -3.38 -10.64
CA VAL A 40 0.79 -3.75 -10.59
C VAL A 40 -0.03 -2.66 -9.92
N TRP A 41 -1.28 -2.54 -10.37
CA TRP A 41 -2.28 -1.75 -9.68
C TRP A 41 -3.09 -2.68 -8.77
N PRO A 42 -3.17 -2.40 -7.45
CA PRO A 42 -3.95 -3.23 -6.54
C PRO A 42 -5.46 -3.05 -6.80
N ASP A 43 -6.21 -4.14 -6.61
CA ASP A 43 -7.67 -4.09 -6.58
C ASP A 43 -8.19 -3.40 -5.30
N LEU A 44 -9.50 -3.14 -5.26
CA LEU A 44 -10.14 -2.45 -4.14
C LEU A 44 -9.99 -3.23 -2.82
N GLU A 45 -10.00 -4.55 -2.86
CA GLU A 45 -9.82 -5.39 -1.67
C GLU A 45 -8.42 -5.19 -1.06
N THR A 46 -7.40 -5.25 -1.91
CA THR A 46 -5.99 -5.04 -1.54
C THR A 46 -5.78 -3.63 -1.01
N ILE A 47 -6.39 -2.62 -1.64
CA ILE A 47 -6.35 -1.24 -1.15
C ILE A 47 -6.94 -1.16 0.26
N ALA A 48 -8.16 -1.68 0.47
CA ALA A 48 -8.82 -1.65 1.78
C ALA A 48 -8.02 -2.41 2.85
N LYS A 49 -7.39 -3.52 2.49
CA LYS A 49 -6.48 -4.28 3.37
C LYS A 49 -5.26 -3.46 3.79
N LEU A 50 -4.61 -2.78 2.85
CA LEU A 50 -3.48 -1.90 3.12
C LEU A 50 -3.87 -0.71 4.01
N GLU A 51 -4.98 -0.05 3.70
CA GLU A 51 -5.47 1.08 4.50
C GLU A 51 -5.79 0.66 5.93
N ARG A 52 -6.44 -0.51 6.12
CA ARG A 52 -6.70 -1.06 7.46
C ARG A 52 -5.41 -1.45 8.20
N GLY A 53 -4.46 -2.10 7.54
CA GLY A 53 -3.20 -2.53 8.17
C GLY A 53 -2.22 -1.40 8.48
N LEU A 54 -2.36 -0.26 7.79
CA LEU A 54 -1.55 0.94 7.99
C LEU A 54 -2.26 2.01 8.82
N GLY A 55 -3.58 1.92 9.00
CA GLY A 55 -4.38 2.90 9.73
C GLY A 55 -4.47 4.26 9.03
N VAL A 56 -4.28 4.32 7.70
CA VAL A 56 -4.26 5.56 6.92
C VAL A 56 -5.01 5.39 5.61
N SER A 57 -5.59 6.47 5.07
CA SER A 57 -6.10 6.45 3.70
C SER A 57 -4.97 6.65 2.70
N LEU A 58 -4.85 5.70 1.77
CA LEU A 58 -3.87 5.70 0.70
C LEU A 58 -4.42 6.32 -0.58
N TRP A 59 -5.75 6.36 -0.73
CA TRP A 59 -6.37 6.93 -1.91
C TRP A 59 -6.05 8.43 -2.04
N PRO A 60 -5.64 8.92 -3.22
CA PRO A 60 -5.46 10.34 -3.44
C PRO A 60 -6.78 11.08 -3.23
N ARG A 61 -6.87 11.92 -2.19
CA ARG A 61 -8.01 12.84 -2.05
C ARG A 61 -8.00 13.80 -3.23
N HIS A 62 -9.16 13.97 -3.85
CA HIS A 62 -9.39 15.02 -4.83
C HIS A 62 -9.40 16.35 -4.05
N SER A 63 -8.34 17.14 -4.20
CA SER A 63 -8.29 18.56 -3.81
C SER A 63 -8.33 19.39 -5.07
#